data_AF-A0A2H9QGF7-F1
#
_entry.id   AF-A0A2H9QGF7-F1
#
_cell.length_a   1.000
_cell.length_b   1.000
_cell.length_c   1.000
_cell.angle_alpha   90.00
_cell.angle_beta   90.00
_cell.angle_gamma   90.00
#
_symmetry.space_group_name_H-M   'P 1'
#
loop_
_entity.id
_entity.type
_entity.pdbx_description
1 polymer ?
#
loop_
_entity_poly.entity_id
_entity_poly.type
_entity_poly.pdbx_seq_one_letter_code
_entity_poly.pdbx_strand_id
1 'polypeptide(L)' 'AVILIEGQAGTYIEALASYIQKKPIIALSGSGGTADKIKNTFLDDTKRIKILSASSPKEAVELALKKIEENQR' A
#
# COMPACT_ATOMS: atom_id res chain seq x y z
N ALA A 1 9.01 -0.21 -2.36
CA ALA A 1 7.59 -0.41 -2.03
C ALA A 1 7.37 -0.16 -0.55
N VAL A 2 6.12 0.03 -0.11
CA VAL A 2 5.74 0.22 1.29
C VAL A 2 4.63 -0.77 1.63
N ILE A 3 4.73 -1.41 2.80
CA ILE A 3 3.72 -2.32 3.33
C ILE A 3 3.11 -1.67 4.57
N LEU A 4 1.79 -1.53 4.59
CA LEU A 4 1.03 -0.95 5.70
C LEU A 4 0.46 -2.08 6.57
N ILE A 5 0.64 -1.95 7.88
CA ILE A 5 0.11 -2.86 8.89
C ILE A 5 -0.61 -2.00 9.92
N GLU A 6 -1.90 -2.25 10.13
CA GLU A 6 -2.73 -1.55 11.11
C GLU A 6 -2.66 -0.01 10.97
N GLY A 7 -2.19 0.67 12.02
CA GLY A 7 -1.85 2.09 11.99
C GLY A 7 -3.01 3.05 12.17
N GLN A 8 -2.67 4.29 12.52
CA GLN A 8 -3.62 5.41 12.64
C GLN A 8 -3.22 6.55 11.71
N ALA A 9 -3.30 7.81 12.17
CA ALA A 9 -3.00 9.00 11.37
C ALA A 9 -1.56 9.01 10.82
N GLY A 10 -0.57 8.56 11.61
CA GLY A 10 0.84 8.50 11.16
C GLY A 10 1.03 7.61 9.94
N THR A 11 0.49 6.40 9.99
CA THR A 11 0.51 5.45 8.85
C THR A 11 -0.24 6.01 7.63
N TYR A 12 -1.28 6.81 7.84
CA TYR A 12 -1.97 7.47 6.73
C TYR A 12 -1.10 8.54 6.07
N ILE A 13 -0.35 9.31 6.85
CA ILE A 13 0.62 10.30 6.33
C ILE A 13 1.71 9.59 5.51
N GLU A 14 2.23 8.46 6.00
CA GLU A 14 3.24 7.66 5.27
C GLU A 14 2.68 7.06 3.97
N ALA A 15 1.42 6.62 3.98
CA ALA A 15 0.71 6.16 2.79
C ALA A 15 0.58 7.28 1.75
N LEU A 16 0.18 8.49 2.18
CA LEU A 16 0.10 9.67 1.30
C LEU A 16 1.46 10.05 0.72
N ALA A 17 2.51 10.10 1.54
CA ALA A 17 3.87 10.41 1.09
C ALA A 17 4.38 9.38 0.05
N SER A 18 4.06 8.10 0.27
CA SER A 18 4.39 7.01 -0.66
C SER A 18 3.59 7.12 -1.97
N TYR A 19 2.33 7.54 -1.88
CA TYR A 19 1.44 7.74 -3.02
C TYR A 19 1.91 8.85 -3.94
N ILE A 20 2.35 9.97 -3.38
CA ILE A 20 2.93 11.09 -4.12
C ILE A 20 4.22 10.65 -4.85
N GLN A 21 5.05 9.86 -4.17
CA GLN A 21 6.27 9.28 -4.75
C GLN A 21 6.01 8.14 -5.73
N LYS A 22 4.75 7.78 -6.00
CA LYS A 22 4.35 6.64 -6.87
C LYS A 22 5.01 5.32 -6.44
N LYS A 23 5.34 5.16 -5.17
CA LYS A 23 5.89 3.91 -4.63
C LYS A 23 4.76 2.90 -4.52
N PRO A 24 4.95 1.63 -4.92
CA PRO A 24 3.93 0.60 -4.69
C PRO A 24 3.56 0.52 -3.20
N ILE A 25 2.26 0.50 -2.90
CA ILE A 25 1.72 0.43 -1.54
C ILE A 25 0.86 -0.83 -1.42
N ILE A 26 1.14 -1.62 -0.38
CA ILE A 26 0.44 -2.87 -0.08
C ILE A 26 -0.09 -2.76 1.35
N ALA A 27 -1.39 -2.97 1.55
CA ALA A 27 -2.02 -3.03 2.86
C ALA A 27 -2.24 -4.48 3.28
N LEU A 28 -1.79 -4.84 4.49
CA LEU A 28 -2.05 -6.15 5.07
C LEU A 28 -3.50 -6.20 5.58
N SER A 29 -4.34 -6.95 4.88
CA SER A 29 -5.75 -7.14 5.25
C SER A 29 -5.89 -7.81 6.60
N GLY A 30 -6.86 -7.34 7.39
CA GLY A 30 -7.17 -7.88 8.71
C GLY A 30 -6.22 -7.39 9.81
N SER A 31 -5.25 -6.52 9.47
CA SER A 31 -4.39 -5.88 10.48
C SER A 31 -5.09 -4.73 11.22
N GLY A 32 -6.24 -4.25 10.72
CA GLY A 32 -7.01 -3.16 11.31
C GLY A 32 -6.56 -1.78 10.85
N GLY A 33 -6.98 -0.75 11.59
CA GLY A 33 -6.48 0.61 11.45
C GLY A 33 -6.65 1.24 10.07
N THR A 34 -5.69 2.08 9.70
CA THR A 34 -5.62 2.75 8.40
C THR A 34 -5.42 1.75 7.27
N ALA A 35 -4.57 0.73 7.45
CA ALA A 35 -4.28 -0.27 6.43
C ALA A 35 -5.56 -0.93 5.90
N ASP A 36 -6.46 -1.37 6.78
CA ASP A 36 -7.73 -1.98 6.37
C ASP A 36 -8.74 -0.99 5.76
N LYS A 37 -8.71 0.28 6.19
CA LYS A 37 -9.64 1.31 5.68
C LYS A 37 -9.35 1.69 4.24
N ILE A 38 -8.08 1.71 3.84
CA ILE A 38 -7.64 2.23 2.53
C ILE A 38 -7.20 1.15 1.55
N LYS A 39 -7.29 -0.13 1.92
CA LYS A 39 -6.95 -1.22 1.01
C LYS A 39 -7.86 -1.21 -0.23
N ASN A 40 -7.32 -1.60 -1.38
CA ASN A 40 -8.03 -1.64 -2.67
C ASN A 40 -8.57 -0.30 -3.17
N THR A 41 -8.14 0.83 -2.62
CA THR A 41 -8.57 2.17 -3.05
C THR A 41 -7.44 2.96 -3.75
N PHE A 42 -7.80 4.14 -4.24
CA PHE A 42 -6.87 5.20 -4.61
C PHE A 42 -6.99 6.32 -3.57
N LEU A 43 -5.90 7.04 -3.28
CA LEU A 43 -5.91 8.12 -2.27
C LEU A 43 -6.29 9.49 -2.83
N ASP A 44 -6.37 9.64 -4.15
CA ASP A 44 -6.86 10.84 -4.80
C ASP A 44 -7.58 10.51 -6.13
N ASP A 45 -8.23 11.52 -6.71
CA ASP A 45 -8.98 11.41 -7.97
C ASP A 45 -8.08 11.17 -9.19
N THR A 46 -6.78 11.47 -9.08
CA THR A 46 -5.82 11.26 -10.17
C THR A 46 -5.46 9.79 -10.35
N LYS A 47 -5.78 8.94 -9.35
CA LYS A 47 -5.69 7.47 -9.41
C LYS A 47 -4.32 6.96 -9.89
N ARG A 48 -3.23 7.64 -9.51
CA ARG A 48 -1.86 7.34 -9.97
C ARG A 48 -1.41 5.92 -9.61
N ILE A 49 -1.68 5.49 -8.39
CA ILE A 49 -1.39 4.13 -7.93
C ILE A 49 -2.55 3.59 -7.11
N LYS A 50 -2.86 2.31 -7.25
CA LYS A 50 -3.84 1.64 -6.39
C LYS A 50 -3.13 1.01 -5.19
N ILE A 51 -3.72 1.14 -4.00
CA ILE A 51 -3.24 0.41 -2.83
C ILE A 51 -3.69 -1.04 -2.97
N LEU A 52 -2.72 -1.95 -3.05
CA LEU A 52 -2.99 -3.38 -3.14
C LEU A 52 -3.31 -3.93 -1.76
N SER A 53 -4.11 -5.00 -1.70
CA SER A 53 -4.37 -5.74 -0.47
C SER A 53 -3.64 -7.07 -0.51
N ALA A 54 -3.03 -7.46 0.61
CA ALA A 54 -2.47 -8.79 0.82
C ALA A 54 -3.15 -9.45 2.03
N SER A 55 -3.43 -10.74 1.97
CA SER A 55 -4.07 -11.53 3.03
C SER A 55 -3.08 -12.16 4.01
N SER A 56 -1.78 -12.15 3.68
CA SER A 56 -0.72 -12.67 4.55
C SER A 56 0.57 -11.85 4.42
N PRO A 57 1.46 -11.88 5.42
CA PRO A 57 2.77 -11.22 5.32
C PRO A 57 3.59 -11.71 4.12
N LYS A 58 3.51 -13.02 3.81
CA LYS A 58 4.21 -13.61 2.65
C LYS A 58 3.72 -12.99 1.34
N GLU A 59 2.41 -12.96 1.13
CA GLU A 59 1.80 -12.34 -0.05
C GLU A 59 2.15 -10.84 -0.14
N ALA A 60 2.18 -10.14 0.99
CA ALA A 60 2.53 -8.71 1.01
C ALA A 60 3.93 -8.44 0.47
N VAL A 61 4.91 -9.26 0.87
CA VAL A 61 6.30 -9.18 0.38
C VAL A 61 6.39 -9.58 -1.09
N GLU A 62 5.73 -10.66 -1.50
CA GLU A 62 5.72 -11.10 -2.89
C GLU A 62 5.15 -10.03 -3.84
N LEU A 63 4.03 -9.41 -3.45
CA LEU A 63 3.43 -8.29 -4.20
C LEU A 63 4.34 -7.06 -4.23
N ALA A 64 5.01 -6.76 -3.12
CA ALA A 64 5.95 -5.64 -3.04
C ALA A 64 7.12 -5.81 -4.01
N LEU A 65 7.74 -7.00 -4.03
CA LEU A 65 8.85 -7.33 -4.94
C LEU A 65 8.40 -7.29 -6.40
N LYS A 66 7.29 -7.97 -6.73
CA LYS A 66 6.72 -7.97 -8.08
C LYS A 66 6.49 -6.55 -8.61
N LYS A 67 5.92 -5.65 -7.79
CA LYS A 67 5.66 -4.28 -8.20
C LYS A 67 6.90 -3.41 -8.35
N ILE A 68 7.97 -3.71 -7.61
CA ILE A 68 9.26 -3.03 -7.80
C ILE A 68 9.85 -3.39 -9.16
N GLU A 69 9.85 -4.68 -9.52
CA GLU A 69 10.36 -5.17 -10.80
C GLU A 69 9.57 -4.60 -11.99
N GLU A 70 8.23 -4.54 -11.89
CA GLU A 70 7.38 -3.93 -12.92
C GLU A 70 7.67 -2.44 -13.14
N ASN A 71 7.99 -1.69 -12.09
CA ASN A 71 8.28 -0.26 -12.17
C ASN A 71 9.71 0.07 -12.67
N GLN A 72 10.62 -0.91 -12.71
CA GLN A 72 11.99 -0.74 -13.19
C GLN A 72 12.12 -0.99 -14.70
N ARG A 73 11.06 -1.48 -15.35
CA ARG A 73 10.96 -1.68 -16.80
C ARG A 73 10.29 -0.49 -17.46
#